data_AF-A0A6P0XUR8-F1
#
_entry.id   AF-A0A6P0XUR8-F1
#
_cell.length_a   1.000
_cell.length_b   1.000
_cell.length_c   1.000
_cell.angle_alpha   90.00
_cell.angle_beta   90.00
_cell.angle_gamma   90.00
#
_symmetry.space_group_name_H-M   'P 1'
#
loop_
_entity.id
_entity.type
_entity.pdbx_description
1 polymer ?
#
loop_
_entity_poly.entity_id
_entity_poly.type
_entity_poly.pdbx_seq_one_letter_code
_entity_poly.pdbx_strand_id
1 'polypeptide(L)'
;TNTQKSTVPSLPPLIVVPSGGAEPNQTAIDDPDVMILEDPTPINTKPVDEIIIVPGVEVSQNSSTVERPNTMLGETTNQKSAVSVGLKVLVHIQNIGDRIFAGQEYAGTRGQGFRVEAFQINIEPSIPGLNLEYMAHVSDIGDTPWLEAGKLAGERGKARRIEGFAVRLTGIQAGNYDVFYTAHVQNMGDLPVYSNGAYCGTRNQALRVEGIKVWIEPKN
;
A
#
# COMPACT_ATOMS: atom_id res chain seq x y z
N THR A 1 -36.78 -37.55 -50.17
CA THR A 1 -37.04 -36.10 -50.22
C THR A 1 -37.17 -35.59 -48.81
N ASN A 2 -36.14 -34.95 -48.27
CA ASN A 2 -36.16 -34.40 -46.92
C ASN A 2 -35.47 -33.04 -46.95
N THR A 3 -36.26 -31.97 -46.91
CA THR A 3 -35.79 -30.58 -47.08
C THR A 3 -35.56 -29.98 -45.70
N GLN A 4 -34.30 -29.87 -45.27
CA GLN A 4 -33.94 -29.15 -44.06
C GLN A 4 -33.96 -27.64 -44.35
N LYS A 5 -34.84 -26.92 -43.63
CA LYS A 5 -35.01 -25.47 -43.66
C LYS A 5 -33.94 -24.85 -42.76
N SER A 6 -32.95 -24.19 -43.38
CA SER A 6 -31.90 -23.44 -42.69
C SER A 6 -32.48 -22.14 -42.12
N THR A 7 -32.22 -21.87 -40.84
CA THR A 7 -32.74 -20.70 -40.12
C THR A 7 -31.55 -19.78 -39.84
N VAL A 8 -31.52 -18.61 -40.47
CA VAL A 8 -30.47 -17.60 -40.26
C VAL A 8 -30.94 -16.62 -39.17
N PRO A 9 -30.11 -16.28 -38.18
CA PRO A 9 -30.48 -15.31 -37.14
C PRO A 9 -30.46 -13.86 -37.68
N SER A 10 -31.52 -13.10 -37.43
CA SER A 10 -31.63 -11.69 -37.83
C SER A 10 -30.84 -10.76 -36.90
N LEU A 11 -29.99 -9.92 -37.47
CA LEU A 11 -29.28 -8.85 -36.75
C LEU A 11 -30.23 -7.68 -36.43
N PRO A 12 -30.06 -6.99 -35.29
CA PRO A 12 -30.86 -5.80 -34.95
C PRO A 12 -30.49 -4.59 -35.84
N PRO A 13 -31.42 -3.64 -36.06
CA PRO A 13 -31.16 -2.49 -36.92
C PRO A 13 -30.17 -1.49 -36.30
N LEU A 14 -29.28 -0.96 -37.14
CA LEU A 14 -28.31 0.09 -36.83
C LEU A 14 -29.04 1.45 -36.75
N ILE A 15 -29.07 2.08 -35.57
CA ILE A 15 -29.61 3.44 -35.40
C ILE A 15 -28.51 4.43 -35.79
N VAL A 16 -28.72 5.14 -36.90
CA VAL A 16 -27.89 6.26 -37.36
C VAL A 16 -28.52 7.55 -36.85
N VAL A 17 -27.83 8.27 -35.97
CA VAL A 17 -28.21 9.62 -35.53
C VAL A 17 -27.53 10.64 -36.45
N PRO A 18 -28.26 11.55 -37.11
CA PRO A 18 -27.65 12.55 -37.98
C PRO A 18 -27.05 13.70 -37.17
N SER A 19 -25.89 14.16 -37.67
CA SER A 19 -25.13 15.34 -37.26
C SER A 19 -25.66 16.61 -37.92
N GLY A 20 -25.57 17.73 -37.21
CA GLY A 20 -25.81 19.10 -37.69
C GLY A 20 -26.75 19.88 -36.74
N GLY A 21 -26.49 21.10 -36.28
CA GLY A 21 -25.45 22.08 -36.56
C GLY A 21 -25.98 23.48 -36.17
N ALA A 22 -25.07 24.38 -35.77
CA ALA A 22 -25.19 25.84 -35.70
C ALA A 22 -25.90 26.54 -34.50
N GLU A 23 -25.06 27.17 -33.68
CA GLU A 23 -25.23 28.48 -32.98
C GLU A 23 -25.63 29.62 -33.95
N PRO A 24 -26.26 30.76 -33.51
CA PRO A 24 -25.59 31.73 -32.61
C PRO A 24 -26.46 32.63 -31.69
N ASN A 25 -25.81 33.17 -30.64
CA ASN A 25 -25.60 34.61 -30.38
C ASN A 25 -25.94 35.14 -28.95
N GLN A 26 -24.88 35.71 -28.33
CA GLN A 26 -24.78 36.85 -27.40
C GLN A 26 -25.56 36.89 -26.07
N THR A 27 -24.80 36.90 -24.97
CA THR A 27 -24.85 38.03 -24.02
C THR A 27 -23.45 38.29 -23.46
N ALA A 28 -23.00 39.53 -23.60
CA ALA A 28 -21.76 40.04 -23.04
C ALA A 28 -21.83 40.04 -21.51
N ILE A 29 -20.76 39.60 -20.85
CA ILE A 29 -20.51 39.87 -19.43
C ILE A 29 -19.14 40.54 -19.38
N ASP A 30 -19.15 41.84 -19.16
CA ASP A 30 -18.03 42.60 -18.62
C ASP A 30 -17.73 42.07 -17.22
N ASP A 31 -16.51 41.61 -16.98
CA ASP A 31 -15.94 41.54 -15.63
C ASP A 31 -14.47 41.99 -15.69
N PRO A 32 -14.12 43.17 -15.14
CA PRO A 32 -12.74 43.60 -15.05
C PRO A 32 -12.04 43.04 -13.80
N ASP A 33 -10.73 42.83 -13.97
CA ASP A 33 -9.69 42.71 -12.94
C ASP A 33 -9.33 41.32 -12.40
N VAL A 34 -8.45 40.69 -13.17
CA VAL A 34 -7.47 39.68 -12.73
C VAL A 34 -6.56 40.27 -11.64
N MET A 35 -6.66 39.77 -10.41
CA MET A 35 -5.59 39.92 -9.42
C MET A 35 -4.58 38.78 -9.54
N ILE A 36 -3.36 39.12 -9.92
CA ILE A 36 -2.20 38.21 -10.02
C ILE A 36 -1.68 37.91 -8.61
N LEU A 37 -1.38 36.62 -8.38
CA LEU A 37 -0.74 36.06 -7.19
C LEU A 37 0.70 36.57 -7.05
N GLU A 38 1.06 37.10 -5.89
CA GLU A 38 2.46 37.14 -5.43
C GLU A 38 2.70 35.99 -4.44
N ASP A 39 3.72 35.18 -4.73
CA ASP A 39 4.20 34.06 -3.91
C ASP A 39 4.99 34.54 -2.66
N PRO A 40 5.07 33.70 -1.60
CA PRO A 40 5.49 34.13 -0.27
C PRO A 40 7.02 34.25 -0.14
N THR A 41 7.47 35.28 0.59
CA THR A 41 8.87 35.38 1.06
C THR A 41 9.04 34.76 2.46
N PRO A 42 10.19 34.11 2.74
CA PRO A 42 10.42 33.37 4.00
C PRO A 42 11.18 34.22 5.01
N ILE A 43 10.85 34.15 6.30
CA ILE A 43 11.85 34.31 7.39
C ILE A 43 11.44 33.42 8.59
N ASN A 44 12.27 32.41 8.81
CA ASN A 44 12.53 31.81 10.10
C ASN A 44 13.71 32.57 10.72
N THR A 45 13.54 33.13 11.91
CA THR A 45 14.66 33.49 12.78
C THR A 45 14.30 33.12 14.21
N LYS A 46 14.81 31.96 14.64
CA LYS A 46 14.99 31.63 16.06
C LYS A 46 16.01 32.60 16.67
N PRO A 47 15.81 33.09 17.90
CA PRO A 47 16.83 33.87 18.59
C PRO A 47 17.95 32.97 19.13
N VAL A 48 19.14 33.27 18.61
CA VAL A 48 20.51 33.22 19.15
C VAL A 48 20.86 32.35 20.36
N ASP A 49 21.91 31.55 20.19
CA ASP A 49 22.70 30.92 21.26
C ASP A 49 23.40 32.00 22.11
N GLU A 50 23.15 32.00 23.42
CA GLU A 50 23.94 32.78 24.37
C GLU A 50 24.82 31.83 25.19
N ILE A 51 26.12 31.89 24.91
CA ILE A 51 27.17 31.22 25.69
C ILE A 51 27.37 32.04 26.97
N ILE A 52 27.01 31.49 28.12
CA ILE A 52 27.43 32.01 29.43
C ILE A 52 28.44 31.03 30.04
N ILE A 53 29.64 31.55 30.27
CA ILE A 53 30.80 30.89 30.87
C ILE A 53 30.56 30.68 32.38
N VAL A 54 30.83 29.46 32.84
CA VAL A 54 30.81 28.93 34.21
C VAL A 54 31.84 29.60 35.15
N PRO A 55 31.62 29.49 36.48
CA PRO A 55 32.58 28.68 37.24
C PRO A 55 31.97 27.78 38.32
N GLY A 56 32.40 26.51 38.30
CA GLY A 56 32.88 25.75 39.46
C GLY A 56 31.88 25.29 40.53
N VAL A 57 31.53 23.99 40.52
CA VAL A 57 31.46 23.13 41.71
C VAL A 57 31.83 21.70 41.32
N GLU A 58 32.55 21.05 42.22
CA GLU A 58 33.40 19.87 42.08
C GLU A 58 32.70 18.48 42.11
N VAL A 59 33.32 17.55 41.36
CA VAL A 59 33.62 16.13 41.69
C VAL A 59 32.47 15.11 41.82
N SER A 60 32.49 14.07 40.97
CA SER A 60 32.82 12.70 41.42
C SER A 60 33.08 11.73 40.25
N GLN A 61 34.18 11.00 40.38
CA GLN A 61 34.71 9.99 39.48
C GLN A 61 34.02 8.65 39.72
N ASN A 62 33.77 7.86 38.66
CA ASN A 62 34.22 6.47 38.60
C ASN A 62 33.99 5.84 37.22
N SER A 63 35.08 5.80 36.46
CA SER A 63 35.30 4.85 35.37
C SER A 63 35.59 3.48 35.97
N SER A 64 35.01 2.42 35.41
CA SER A 64 35.43 1.03 35.70
C SER A 64 35.76 0.34 34.39
N THR A 65 37.03 0.40 34.02
CA THR A 65 37.66 -0.49 33.04
C THR A 65 37.93 -1.82 33.72
N VAL A 66 37.43 -2.92 33.16
CA VAL A 66 37.92 -4.27 33.47
C VAL A 66 38.26 -4.96 32.16
N GLU A 67 39.54 -4.98 31.82
CA GLU A 67 40.11 -5.99 30.92
C GLU A 67 40.62 -7.17 31.76
N ARG A 68 40.26 -8.39 31.37
CA ARG A 68 41.12 -9.57 31.48
C ARG A 68 40.91 -10.54 30.30
N PRO A 69 41.93 -11.26 29.83
CA PRO A 69 41.93 -11.92 28.52
C PRO A 69 41.81 -13.47 28.57
N ASN A 70 41.69 -14.04 27.35
CA ASN A 70 42.04 -15.38 26.86
C ASN A 70 40.96 -16.48 26.68
N THR A 71 40.67 -16.72 25.39
CA THR A 71 40.86 -17.99 24.65
C THR A 71 39.71 -19.02 24.56
N MET A 72 39.25 -19.19 23.31
CA MET A 72 38.69 -20.39 22.65
C MET A 72 37.33 -20.94 23.09
N LEU A 73 36.35 -20.86 22.18
CA LEU A 73 35.85 -22.01 21.41
C LEU A 73 34.79 -21.51 20.42
N GLY A 74 34.90 -21.95 19.17
CA GLY A 74 34.04 -21.50 18.10
C GLY A 74 32.59 -21.94 18.29
N GLU A 75 31.69 -20.99 18.08
CA GLU A 75 30.44 -21.27 17.41
C GLU A 75 30.44 -20.46 16.12
N THR A 76 30.90 -21.07 15.04
CA THR A 76 30.40 -20.70 13.71
C THR A 76 28.92 -21.06 13.70
N THR A 77 28.06 -20.20 14.28
CA THR A 77 26.67 -20.19 13.85
C THR A 77 26.74 -19.73 12.40
N ASN A 78 26.61 -20.70 11.50
CA ASN A 78 26.36 -20.47 10.09
C ASN A 78 24.98 -19.80 10.01
N GLN A 79 24.94 -18.52 10.36
CA GLN A 79 23.81 -17.65 10.15
C GLN A 79 23.78 -17.47 8.64
N LYS A 80 23.04 -18.36 7.97
CA LYS A 80 22.53 -18.12 6.64
C LYS A 80 21.80 -16.80 6.75
N SER A 81 22.49 -15.68 6.48
CA SER A 81 21.90 -14.36 6.41
C SER A 81 20.77 -14.48 5.40
N ALA A 82 19.55 -14.62 5.91
CA ALA A 82 18.37 -14.67 5.09
C ALA A 82 18.32 -13.32 4.39
N VAL A 83 18.52 -13.33 3.08
CA VAL A 83 18.34 -12.13 2.26
C VAL A 83 16.86 -11.77 2.41
N SER A 84 16.58 -10.73 3.20
CA SER A 84 15.22 -10.24 3.39
C SER A 84 14.74 -9.63 2.08
N VAL A 85 13.65 -10.16 1.53
CA VAL A 85 13.05 -9.61 0.30
C VAL A 85 12.36 -8.30 0.66
N GLY A 86 12.84 -7.20 0.06
CA GLY A 86 12.28 -5.87 0.27
C GLY A 86 10.89 -5.71 -0.37
N LEU A 87 9.98 -5.06 0.35
CA LEU A 87 8.66 -4.70 -0.15
C LEU A 87 8.41 -3.21 0.04
N LYS A 88 7.61 -2.65 -0.87
CA LYS A 88 7.02 -1.33 -0.77
C LYS A 88 5.51 -1.44 -0.86
N VAL A 89 4.83 -0.94 0.16
CA VAL A 89 3.38 -1.03 0.29
C VAL A 89 2.82 0.38 0.29
N LEU A 90 2.01 0.72 -0.72
CA LEU A 90 1.24 1.96 -0.73
C LEU A 90 -0.17 1.65 -0.24
N VAL A 91 -0.70 2.50 0.63
CA VAL A 91 -2.08 2.40 1.14
C VAL A 91 -2.75 3.76 1.03
N HIS A 92 -3.94 3.80 0.44
CA HIS A 92 -4.82 4.96 0.50
C HIS A 92 -5.72 4.83 1.73
N ILE A 93 -5.54 5.75 2.68
CA ILE A 93 -6.22 5.74 3.97
C ILE A 93 -7.28 6.84 3.96
N GLN A 94 -8.50 6.51 4.41
CA GLN A 94 -9.59 7.48 4.51
C GLN A 94 -9.14 8.74 5.24
N ASN A 95 -9.48 9.91 4.67
CA ASN A 95 -9.20 11.25 5.21
C ASN A 95 -7.70 11.59 5.37
N ILE A 96 -6.78 10.71 4.95
CA ILE A 96 -5.33 10.93 5.04
C ILE A 96 -4.69 10.90 3.65
N GLY A 97 -5.16 10.02 2.75
CA GLY A 97 -4.61 9.85 1.42
C GLY A 97 -3.55 8.74 1.34
N ASP A 98 -2.71 8.82 0.31
CA ASP A 98 -1.68 7.82 0.04
C ASP A 98 -0.52 7.93 1.03
N ARG A 99 -0.12 6.79 1.61
CA ARG A 99 1.08 6.62 2.43
C ARG A 99 1.87 5.41 1.94
N ILE A 100 3.18 5.47 2.04
CA ILE A 100 4.10 4.41 1.62
C ILE A 100 4.80 3.85 2.85
N PHE A 101 4.84 2.53 2.94
CA PHE A 101 5.41 1.78 4.05
C PHE A 101 6.37 0.70 3.52
N ALA A 102 7.26 0.26 4.39
CA ALA A 102 8.10 -0.90 4.11
C ALA A 102 7.32 -2.21 4.31
N GLY A 103 7.88 -3.32 3.81
CA GLY A 103 7.50 -4.66 4.27
C GLY A 103 7.73 -4.81 5.78
N GLN A 104 7.04 -5.78 6.39
CA GLN A 104 7.10 -6.04 7.84
C GLN A 104 6.65 -4.89 8.77
N GLU A 105 6.07 -3.83 8.21
CA GLU A 105 5.40 -2.75 8.94
C GLU A 105 3.87 -2.84 8.74
N TYR A 106 3.09 -2.34 9.71
CA TYR A 106 1.66 -2.13 9.49
C TYR A 106 1.42 -0.90 8.63
N ALA A 107 1.07 -1.13 7.37
CA ALA A 107 0.66 -0.11 6.43
C ALA A 107 -0.82 0.25 6.64
N GLY A 108 -1.08 1.42 7.22
CA GLY A 108 -2.42 1.90 7.56
C GLY A 108 -2.47 2.62 8.91
N THR A 109 -3.65 2.64 9.53
CA THR A 109 -3.91 3.27 10.84
C THR A 109 -4.54 2.26 11.80
N ARG A 110 -3.72 1.32 12.24
CA ARG A 110 -4.11 0.23 13.16
C ARG A 110 -4.77 0.77 14.43
N GLY A 111 -6.05 0.45 14.65
CA GLY A 111 -6.81 0.79 15.86
C GLY A 111 -7.28 2.24 15.94
N GLN A 112 -7.09 3.05 14.89
CA GLN A 112 -7.46 4.48 14.89
C GLN A 112 -8.78 4.76 14.17
N GLY A 113 -9.40 3.75 13.57
CA GLY A 113 -10.73 3.89 12.99
C GLY A 113 -10.80 4.32 11.53
N PHE A 114 -9.67 4.63 10.87
CA PHE A 114 -9.68 4.94 9.44
C PHE A 114 -9.56 3.67 8.60
N ARG A 115 -10.43 3.55 7.58
CA ARG A 115 -10.38 2.42 6.63
C ARG A 115 -9.24 2.57 5.63
N VAL A 116 -8.72 1.43 5.21
CA VAL A 116 -8.02 1.29 3.95
C VAL A 116 -9.06 1.26 2.82
N GLU A 117 -8.90 2.13 1.82
CA GLU A 117 -9.76 2.15 0.62
C GLU A 117 -9.08 1.50 -0.59
N ALA A 118 -7.75 1.59 -0.65
CA ALA A 118 -6.96 0.95 -1.69
C ALA A 118 -5.55 0.63 -1.19
N PHE A 119 -4.90 -0.35 -1.81
CA PHE A 119 -3.48 -0.64 -1.59
C PHE A 119 -2.78 -1.13 -2.85
N GLN A 120 -1.46 -1.09 -2.82
CA GLN A 120 -0.56 -1.55 -3.88
C GLN A 120 0.68 -2.15 -3.22
N ILE A 121 1.16 -3.29 -3.71
CA ILE A 121 2.33 -3.99 -3.18
C ILE A 121 3.35 -4.18 -4.30
N ASN A 122 4.61 -3.84 -4.03
CA ASN A 122 5.73 -4.05 -4.94
C ASN A 122 6.88 -4.76 -4.23
N ILE A 123 7.61 -5.60 -4.96
CA ILE A 123 8.93 -6.09 -4.55
C ILE A 123 9.96 -5.03 -4.95
N GLU A 124 10.56 -4.39 -3.96
CA GLU A 124 11.50 -3.28 -4.15
C GLU A 124 12.71 -3.46 -3.19
N PRO A 125 13.94 -3.65 -3.71
CA PRO A 125 14.28 -3.76 -5.13
C PRO A 125 13.72 -5.03 -5.77
N SER A 126 13.41 -4.97 -7.06
CA SER A 126 12.89 -6.11 -7.82
C SER A 126 13.91 -7.24 -7.91
N ILE A 127 13.43 -8.47 -7.75
CA ILE A 127 14.26 -9.69 -7.82
C ILE A 127 13.90 -10.42 -9.12
N PRO A 128 14.86 -10.65 -10.04
CA PRO A 128 14.58 -11.33 -11.30
C PRO A 128 13.91 -12.70 -11.09
N GLY A 129 12.76 -12.90 -11.75
CA GLY A 129 12.01 -14.15 -11.69
C GLY A 129 11.17 -14.35 -10.42
N LEU A 130 11.15 -13.39 -9.49
CA LEU A 130 10.24 -13.36 -8.35
C LEU A 130 9.25 -12.21 -8.51
N ASN A 131 7.96 -12.54 -8.58
CA ASN A 131 6.86 -11.59 -8.63
C ASN A 131 5.83 -11.93 -7.56
N LEU A 132 4.84 -11.05 -7.39
CA LEU A 132 3.68 -11.30 -6.56
C LEU A 132 2.41 -10.84 -7.27
N GLU A 133 1.31 -11.46 -6.89
CA GLU A 133 -0.04 -11.04 -7.23
C GLU A 133 -0.88 -10.94 -5.96
N TYR A 134 -1.88 -10.08 -5.99
CA TYR A 134 -2.83 -9.94 -4.90
C TYR A 134 -4.23 -9.65 -5.39
N MET A 135 -5.20 -9.98 -4.56
CA MET A 135 -6.59 -9.62 -4.77
C MET A 135 -7.13 -8.98 -3.50
N ALA A 136 -8.20 -8.20 -3.63
CA ALA A 136 -8.90 -7.60 -2.50
C ALA A 136 -10.40 -7.86 -2.60
N HIS A 137 -11.08 -7.89 -1.46
CA HIS A 137 -12.53 -7.73 -1.40
C HIS A 137 -12.84 -6.27 -1.09
N VAL A 138 -13.51 -5.61 -2.03
CA VAL A 138 -13.89 -4.20 -1.93
C VAL A 138 -15.39 -4.13 -1.67
N SER A 139 -15.80 -3.36 -0.66
CA SER A 139 -17.22 -3.22 -0.35
C SER A 139 -18.03 -2.74 -1.56
N ASP A 140 -19.22 -3.32 -1.74
CA ASP A 140 -20.16 -3.04 -2.83
C ASP A 140 -19.67 -3.37 -4.25
N ILE A 141 -18.47 -3.95 -4.39
CA ILE A 141 -17.94 -4.45 -5.66
C ILE A 141 -17.72 -5.97 -5.59
N GLY A 142 -17.16 -6.45 -4.48
CA GLY A 142 -16.75 -7.84 -4.30
C GLY A 142 -15.26 -8.06 -4.53
N ASP A 143 -14.92 -9.28 -4.90
CA ASP A 143 -13.53 -9.70 -5.13
C ASP A 143 -12.99 -9.10 -6.44
N THR A 144 -11.82 -8.47 -6.38
CA THR A 144 -11.07 -8.12 -7.58
C THR A 144 -10.52 -9.37 -8.26
N PRO A 145 -10.17 -9.32 -9.56
CA PRO A 145 -9.24 -10.30 -10.10
C PRO A 145 -7.91 -10.28 -9.34
N TRP A 146 -7.07 -11.29 -9.56
CA TRP A 146 -5.67 -11.23 -9.16
C TRP A 146 -4.97 -10.14 -9.95
N LEU A 147 -4.39 -9.19 -9.24
CA LEU A 147 -3.68 -8.04 -9.76
C LEU A 147 -2.19 -8.27 -9.61
N GLU A 148 -1.43 -7.90 -10.64
CA GLU A 148 0.02 -7.94 -10.61
C GLU A 148 0.59 -6.91 -9.63
N ALA A 149 1.83 -7.16 -9.17
CA ALA A 149 2.61 -6.22 -8.40
C ALA A 149 2.53 -4.81 -9.01
N GLY A 150 2.23 -3.83 -8.16
CA GLY A 150 2.19 -2.44 -8.57
C GLY A 150 0.87 -1.98 -9.18
N LYS A 151 -0.15 -2.82 -9.27
CA LYS A 151 -1.51 -2.39 -9.63
C LYS A 151 -2.30 -2.00 -8.38
N LEU A 152 -3.18 -1.00 -8.49
CA LEU A 152 -3.99 -0.59 -7.35
C LEU A 152 -5.15 -1.58 -7.12
N ALA A 153 -5.23 -2.16 -5.92
CA ALA A 153 -6.39 -2.90 -5.46
C ALA A 153 -7.30 -1.96 -4.66
N GLY A 154 -8.58 -1.85 -5.03
CA GLY A 154 -9.52 -0.88 -4.44
C GLY A 154 -9.59 0.44 -5.20
N GLU A 155 -10.23 1.44 -4.61
CA GLU A 155 -10.48 2.72 -5.25
C GLU A 155 -10.21 3.89 -4.28
N ARG A 156 -9.41 4.86 -4.70
CA ARG A 156 -9.13 6.06 -3.90
C ARG A 156 -10.34 6.97 -3.84
N GLY A 157 -10.70 7.44 -2.64
CA GLY A 157 -11.67 8.53 -2.46
C GLY A 157 -13.11 8.18 -2.82
N LYS A 158 -13.42 6.92 -3.14
CA LYS A 158 -14.79 6.47 -3.46
C LYS A 158 -15.57 5.96 -2.25
N ALA A 159 -15.03 6.15 -1.05
CA ALA A 159 -15.61 5.72 0.21
C ALA A 159 -15.87 4.20 0.33
N ARG A 160 -15.25 3.39 -0.53
CA ARG A 160 -15.31 1.93 -0.48
C ARG A 160 -14.17 1.40 0.37
N ARG A 161 -14.49 0.51 1.32
CA ARG A 161 -13.51 -0.11 2.23
C ARG A 161 -12.97 -1.40 1.62
N ILE A 162 -11.71 -1.70 1.90
CA ILE A 162 -11.20 -3.05 1.82
C ILE A 162 -11.71 -3.83 3.03
N GLU A 163 -12.28 -5.02 2.83
CA GLU A 163 -12.72 -5.91 3.92
C GLU A 163 -11.77 -7.10 4.13
N GLY A 164 -10.98 -7.42 3.11
CA GLY A 164 -9.97 -8.47 3.15
C GLY A 164 -9.19 -8.57 1.85
N PHE A 165 -8.15 -9.39 1.84
CA PHE A 165 -7.23 -9.56 0.72
C PHE A 165 -6.52 -10.91 0.76
N ALA A 166 -5.86 -11.26 -0.34
CA ALA A 166 -4.94 -12.39 -0.41
C ALA A 166 -3.73 -12.01 -1.27
N VAL A 167 -2.56 -12.56 -0.93
CA VAL A 167 -1.30 -12.35 -1.65
C VAL A 167 -0.66 -13.69 -1.96
N ARG A 168 -0.12 -13.85 -3.18
CA ARG A 168 0.62 -15.04 -3.62
C ARG A 168 1.85 -14.65 -4.41
N LEU A 169 2.88 -15.51 -4.35
CA LEU A 169 4.09 -15.35 -5.17
C LEU A 169 3.91 -16.01 -6.54
N THR A 170 4.52 -15.40 -7.55
CA THR A 170 4.54 -15.89 -8.94
C THR A 170 5.93 -15.75 -9.55
N GLY A 171 6.15 -16.38 -10.70
CA GLY A 171 7.45 -16.41 -11.36
C GLY A 171 8.30 -17.63 -11.00
N ILE A 172 9.42 -17.79 -11.72
CA ILE A 172 10.30 -18.97 -11.64
C ILE A 172 10.97 -19.14 -10.26
N GLN A 173 11.13 -18.06 -9.49
CA GLN A 173 11.73 -18.09 -8.16
C GLN A 173 10.68 -18.27 -7.04
N ALA A 174 9.38 -18.25 -7.33
CA ALA A 174 8.33 -18.28 -6.31
C ALA A 174 8.41 -19.52 -5.39
N GLY A 175 8.86 -20.67 -5.92
CA GLY A 175 9.02 -21.90 -5.13
C GLY A 175 10.09 -21.83 -4.03
N ASN A 176 10.98 -20.84 -4.08
CA ASN A 176 12.06 -20.64 -3.12
C ASN A 176 11.67 -19.75 -1.93
N TYR A 177 10.43 -19.25 -1.91
CA TYR A 177 9.96 -18.29 -0.91
C TYR A 177 8.52 -18.60 -0.48
N ASP A 178 8.16 -18.09 0.69
CA ASP A 178 6.79 -17.99 1.15
C ASP A 178 6.44 -16.51 1.41
N VAL A 179 5.21 -16.11 1.09
CA VAL A 179 4.68 -14.78 1.43
C VAL A 179 3.72 -14.90 2.60
N PHE A 180 3.91 -14.04 3.59
CA PHE A 180 3.12 -13.96 4.81
C PHE A 180 2.47 -12.60 4.95
N TYR A 181 1.26 -12.57 5.51
CA TYR A 181 0.52 -11.34 5.70
C TYR A 181 -0.53 -11.44 6.80
N THR A 182 -0.86 -10.30 7.39
CA THR A 182 -1.95 -10.13 8.36
C THR A 182 -2.63 -8.77 8.15
N ALA A 183 -3.79 -8.60 8.78
CA ALA A 183 -4.58 -7.37 8.78
C ALA A 183 -4.99 -7.01 10.19
N HIS A 184 -5.15 -5.70 10.45
CA HIS A 184 -6.00 -5.22 11.53
C HIS A 184 -7.39 -4.95 10.97
N VAL A 185 -8.41 -5.61 11.51
CA VAL A 185 -9.80 -5.47 11.08
C VAL A 185 -10.63 -4.88 12.20
N GLN A 186 -11.49 -3.91 11.85
CA GLN A 186 -12.40 -3.27 12.79
C GLN A 186 -13.15 -4.32 13.63
N ASN A 187 -13.20 -4.09 14.95
CA ASN A 187 -13.87 -4.94 15.95
C ASN A 187 -13.31 -6.36 16.10
N MET A 188 -12.36 -6.79 15.26
CA MET A 188 -11.67 -8.08 15.36
C MET A 188 -10.24 -7.94 15.87
N GLY A 189 -9.62 -6.77 15.69
CA GLY A 189 -8.23 -6.53 16.03
C GLY A 189 -7.28 -7.11 14.98
N ASP A 190 -6.09 -7.52 15.42
CA ASP A 190 -5.13 -8.18 14.54
C ASP A 190 -5.56 -9.63 14.28
N LEU A 191 -5.64 -9.98 13.01
CA LEU A 191 -5.90 -11.34 12.59
C LEU A 191 -4.63 -12.21 12.71
N PRO A 192 -4.77 -13.56 12.76
CA PRO A 192 -3.62 -14.44 12.61
C PRO A 192 -2.88 -14.20 11.30
N VAL A 193 -1.67 -14.74 11.19
CA VAL A 193 -0.87 -14.67 9.96
C VAL A 193 -1.41 -15.67 8.95
N TYR A 194 -1.60 -15.20 7.72
CA TYR A 194 -1.96 -15.96 6.53
C TYR A 194 -0.78 -16.02 5.57
N SER A 195 -0.83 -16.94 4.61
CA SER A 195 0.26 -17.12 3.65
C SER A 195 -0.23 -17.62 2.30
N ASN A 196 0.55 -17.36 1.25
CA ASN A 196 0.50 -18.09 -0.04
C ASN A 196 -0.92 -18.24 -0.64
N GLY A 197 -1.63 -17.13 -0.76
CA GLY A 197 -2.98 -17.06 -1.34
C GLY A 197 -4.14 -17.34 -0.37
N ALA A 198 -3.88 -17.68 0.90
CA ALA A 198 -4.93 -17.83 1.91
C ALA A 198 -5.62 -16.49 2.23
N TYR A 199 -6.95 -16.47 2.20
CA TYR A 199 -7.69 -15.22 2.38
C TYR A 199 -7.60 -14.65 3.80
N CYS A 200 -7.21 -13.38 3.91
CA CYS A 200 -7.07 -12.62 5.15
C CYS A 200 -8.14 -11.52 5.23
N GLY A 201 -8.96 -11.52 6.28
CA GLY A 201 -10.05 -10.55 6.46
C GLY A 201 -11.44 -11.18 6.33
N THR A 202 -12.41 -10.37 5.91
CA THR A 202 -13.83 -10.75 5.83
C THR A 202 -14.42 -10.40 4.47
N ARG A 203 -15.56 -11.03 4.12
CA ARG A 203 -16.36 -10.67 2.95
C ARG A 203 -17.79 -10.37 3.36
N ASN A 204 -18.35 -9.28 2.87
CA ASN A 204 -19.73 -8.87 3.07
C ASN A 204 -20.13 -8.74 4.56
N GLN A 205 -19.17 -8.49 5.45
CA GLN A 205 -19.44 -8.32 6.89
C GLN A 205 -19.45 -6.85 7.32
N ALA A 206 -19.22 -5.92 6.39
CA ALA A 206 -19.10 -4.50 6.68
C ALA A 206 -17.98 -4.10 7.65
N LEU A 207 -17.01 -5.00 7.86
CA LEU A 207 -15.84 -4.74 8.68
C LEU A 207 -14.69 -4.24 7.79
N ARG A 208 -14.18 -3.04 8.09
CA ARG A 208 -13.05 -2.45 7.36
C ARG A 208 -11.72 -3.05 7.83
N VAL A 209 -10.81 -3.21 6.88
CA VAL A 209 -9.38 -3.29 7.16
C VAL A 209 -8.88 -1.88 7.50
N GLU A 210 -8.14 -1.75 8.60
CA GLU A 210 -7.52 -0.49 9.03
C GLU A 210 -6.01 -0.45 8.77
N GLY A 211 -5.38 -1.62 8.62
CA GLY A 211 -4.00 -1.74 8.19
C GLY A 211 -3.63 -3.15 7.79
N ILE A 212 -2.64 -3.26 6.91
CA ILE A 212 -2.11 -4.54 6.40
C ILE A 212 -0.62 -4.65 6.70
N LYS A 213 -0.13 -5.86 6.88
CA LYS A 213 1.29 -6.15 7.05
C LYS A 213 1.65 -7.32 6.14
N VAL A 214 2.72 -7.18 5.36
CA VAL A 214 3.13 -8.17 4.35
C VAL A 214 4.65 -8.34 4.39
N TRP A 215 5.12 -9.57 4.24
CA TRP A 215 6.55 -9.89 4.14
C TRP A 215 6.78 -11.20 3.42
N ILE A 216 8.02 -11.42 2.95
CA ILE A 216 8.44 -12.60 2.20
C ILE A 216 9.67 -13.18 2.89
N GLU A 217 9.68 -14.50 3.07
CA GLU A 217 10.80 -15.23 3.66
C GLU A 217 11.25 -16.35 2.73
N PRO A 218 12.54 -16.74 2.75
CA PRO A 218 13.00 -17.94 2.05
C PRO A 218 12.27 -19.18 2.57
N LYS A 219 11.91 -20.08 1.66
CA LYS A 219 11.34 -21.38 1.98
C LYS A 219 12.44 -22.31 2.49
N ASN A 220 12.16 -23.03 3.57
CA ASN A 220 13.06 -24.02 4.16
C ASN A 220 12.85 -25.41 3.58
#